data_AF-A0AA35S9H3-F1
#
_entry.id   AF-A0AA35S9H3-F1
#
_cell.length_a   1.000
_cell.length_b   1.000
_cell.length_c   1.000
_cell.angle_alpha   90.00
_cell.angle_beta   90.00
_cell.angle_gamma   90.00
#
_symmetry.space_group_name_H-M   'P 1'
#
loop_
_entity.id
_entity.type
_entity.pdbx_description
1 polymer ?
#
loop_
_entity_poly.entity_id
_entity_poly.type
_entity_poly.pdbx_seq_one_letter_code
_entity_poly.pdbx_strand_id
1 'polypeptide(L)'
;MGLYVMLSTLTDEGRRTVKERPARIKEVNREVELMGVQVLAQYATLGPYDFINIVEAPDTATIMRVSVELGSRGTMQVTSLAAMNLEDYIAMVASPSSFQ
;
A
#
# COMPACT_ATOMS: atom_id res chain seq x y z
N MET A 1 9.76 5.57 11.13
CA MET A 1 8.65 5.00 10.35
C MET A 1 8.97 5.21 8.88
N GLY A 2 8.69 4.22 8.05
CA GLY A 2 8.86 4.29 6.59
C GLY A 2 7.54 4.60 5.91
N LEU A 3 7.60 5.34 4.81
CA LEU A 3 6.46 5.62 3.94
C LEU A 3 6.38 4.56 2.84
N TYR A 4 5.18 4.05 2.58
CA TYR A 4 4.96 3.04 1.55
C TYR A 4 3.71 3.35 0.74
N VAL A 5 3.75 3.01 -0.54
CA VAL A 5 2.60 3.06 -1.44
C VAL A 5 2.19 1.62 -1.76
N MET A 6 0.97 1.26 -1.44
CA MET A 6 0.39 -0.04 -1.75
C MET A 6 -0.66 0.14 -2.85
N LEU A 7 -0.36 -0.42 -4.01
CA LEU A 7 -1.26 -0.49 -5.15
C LEU A 7 -1.98 -1.81 -5.11
N SER A 8 -3.29 -1.82 -5.36
CA SER A 8 -4.08 -3.05 -5.33
C SER A 8 -4.98 -3.16 -6.55
N THR A 9 -5.01 -4.36 -7.13
CA THR A 9 -5.90 -4.73 -8.22
C THR A 9 -6.77 -5.89 -7.75
N LEU A 10 -8.09 -5.72 -7.83
CA LEU A 10 -9.05 -6.73 -7.46
C LEU A 10 -9.05 -7.87 -8.46
N THR A 11 -9.21 -9.09 -7.94
CA THR A 11 -9.57 -10.25 -8.76
C THR A 11 -11.06 -10.21 -9.10
N ASP A 12 -11.53 -11.14 -9.92
CA ASP A 12 -12.96 -11.23 -10.24
C ASP A 12 -13.83 -11.45 -8.98
N GLU A 13 -13.33 -12.23 -8.03
CA GLU A 13 -13.96 -12.42 -6.72
C GLU A 13 -13.94 -11.13 -5.89
N GLY A 14 -12.82 -10.41 -5.88
CA GLY A 14 -12.72 -9.12 -5.21
C GLY A 14 -13.72 -8.11 -5.73
N ARG A 15 -13.90 -8.02 -7.05
CA ARG A 15 -14.87 -7.10 -7.68
C ARG A 15 -16.31 -7.44 -7.31
N ARG A 16 -16.67 -8.73 -7.31
CA ARG A 16 -17.99 -9.20 -6.86
C ARG A 16 -18.22 -8.83 -5.39
N THR A 17 -17.23 -9.11 -4.54
CA THR A 17 -17.28 -8.80 -3.11
C THR A 17 -17.46 -7.32 -2.85
N VAL A 18 -16.72 -6.45 -3.54
CA VAL A 18 -16.84 -4.99 -3.38
C VAL A 18 -18.20 -4.49 -3.88
N LYS A 19 -18.73 -5.06 -4.97
CA LYS A 19 -20.06 -4.70 -5.49
C LYS A 19 -21.18 -5.08 -4.52
N GLU A 20 -21.11 -6.26 -3.92
CA GLU A 20 -22.13 -6.76 -2.99
C GLU A 20 -21.98 -6.17 -1.59
N ARG A 21 -20.73 -5.97 -1.13
CA ARG A 21 -20.38 -5.50 0.20
C ARG A 21 -19.26 -4.46 0.16
N PRO A 22 -19.55 -3.22 -0.26
CA PRO A 22 -18.54 -2.15 -0.40
C PRO A 22 -17.86 -1.77 0.92
N ALA A 23 -18.54 -1.99 2.06
CA ALA A 23 -17.97 -1.80 3.39
C ALA A 23 -16.71 -2.64 3.64
N ARG A 24 -16.51 -3.74 2.89
CA ARG A 24 -15.33 -4.61 3.01
C ARG A 24 -14.02 -3.85 2.81
N ILE A 25 -14.00 -2.79 2.00
CA ILE A 25 -12.81 -1.95 1.80
C ILE A 25 -12.32 -1.37 3.14
N LYS A 26 -13.23 -0.83 3.96
CA LYS A 26 -12.89 -0.25 5.26
C LYS A 26 -12.54 -1.30 6.31
N GLU A 27 -13.15 -2.48 6.25
CA GLU A 27 -12.78 -3.60 7.11
C GLU A 27 -11.33 -4.02 6.89
N VAL A 28 -10.91 -4.12 5.62
CA VAL A 28 -9.52 -4.43 5.27
C VAL A 28 -8.57 -3.40 5.87
N ASN A 29 -8.85 -2.09 5.76
CA ASN A 29 -8.02 -1.04 6.36
C ASN A 29 -7.78 -1.28 7.86
N ARG A 30 -8.85 -1.61 8.58
CA ARG A 30 -8.79 -1.87 10.03
C ARG A 30 -7.94 -3.09 10.36
N GLU A 31 -8.00 -4.13 9.53
CA GLU A 31 -7.16 -5.31 9.68
C GLU A 31 -5.68 -4.97 9.46
N VAL A 32 -5.35 -4.11 8.49
CA VAL A 32 -3.96 -3.66 8.28
C VAL A 32 -3.45 -2.80 9.43
N GLU A 33 -4.30 -1.97 10.01
CA GLU A 33 -3.98 -1.17 11.21
C GLU A 33 -3.63 -2.05 12.41
N LEU A 34 -4.35 -3.16 12.60
CA LEU A 34 -4.03 -4.15 13.64
C LEU A 34 -2.67 -4.84 13.41
N MET A 35 -2.15 -4.82 12.18
CA MET A 35 -0.83 -5.36 11.83
C MET A 35 0.31 -4.35 12.02
N GLY A 36 0.01 -3.14 12.55
CA GLY A 36 1.00 -2.09 12.81
C GLY A 36 1.25 -1.17 11.63
N VAL A 37 0.32 -1.10 10.66
CA VAL A 37 0.41 -0.20 9.50
C VAL A 37 -0.64 0.89 9.62
N GLN A 38 -0.23 2.15 9.58
CA GLN A 38 -1.17 3.28 9.59
C GLN A 38 -1.55 3.67 8.16
N VAL A 39 -2.83 3.72 7.84
CA VAL A 39 -3.30 4.22 6.54
C VAL A 39 -3.38 5.74 6.58
N LEU A 40 -2.53 6.42 5.83
CA LEU A 40 -2.51 7.88 5.71
C LEU A 40 -3.56 8.38 4.71
N ALA A 41 -3.68 7.68 3.58
CA ALA A 41 -4.66 8.01 2.56
C ALA A 41 -5.02 6.76 1.74
N GLN A 42 -6.25 6.72 1.23
CA GLN A 42 -6.74 5.67 0.36
C GLN A 42 -7.61 6.27 -0.73
N TYR A 43 -7.38 5.85 -1.98
CA TYR A 43 -8.11 6.31 -3.15
C TYR A 43 -8.53 5.11 -4.01
N ALA A 44 -9.77 5.14 -4.51
CA ALA A 44 -10.19 4.28 -5.60
C ALA A 44 -9.80 4.95 -6.94
N THR A 45 -9.24 4.19 -7.87
CA THR A 45 -8.70 4.72 -9.12
C THR A 45 -9.26 4.02 -10.35
N LEU A 46 -9.22 4.72 -11.48
CA LEU A 46 -9.47 4.15 -12.80
C LEU A 46 -8.13 3.90 -13.49
N GLY A 47 -7.88 2.68 -13.93
CA GLY A 47 -6.64 2.30 -14.58
C GLY A 47 -6.20 0.87 -14.22
N PRO A 48 -4.89 0.58 -14.23
CA PRO A 48 -4.38 -0.76 -13.95
C PRO A 48 -4.54 -1.20 -12.48
N TYR A 49 -4.76 -0.24 -11.58
CA TYR A 49 -4.97 -0.48 -10.15
C TYR A 49 -6.34 0.06 -9.74
N ASP A 50 -7.06 -0.73 -8.94
CA ASP A 50 -8.37 -0.37 -8.40
C ASP A 50 -8.23 0.54 -7.17
N PHE A 51 -7.15 0.37 -6.39
CA PHE A 51 -6.86 1.18 -5.20
C PHE A 51 -5.41 1.61 -5.08
N ILE A 52 -5.22 2.80 -4.52
CA ILE A 52 -3.93 3.34 -4.06
C ILE A 52 -4.05 3.61 -2.56
N ASN A 53 -3.14 3.05 -1.77
CA ASN A 53 -3.05 3.30 -0.34
C ASN A 53 -1.67 3.87 -0.02
N ILE A 54 -1.64 5.00 0.69
CA ILE A 54 -0.43 5.57 1.26
C ILE A 54 -0.43 5.18 2.72
N VAL A 55 0.63 4.49 3.16
CA VAL A 55 0.70 3.92 4.50
C VAL A 55 2.04 4.19 5.16
N GLU A 56 2.04 4.23 6.48
CA GLU A 56 3.25 4.22 7.30
C GLU A 56 3.38 2.89 8.04
N ALA A 57 4.61 2.42 8.15
CA ALA A 57 4.94 1.24 8.93
C ALA A 57 6.23 1.45 9.73
N PRO A 58 6.43 0.71 10.83
CA PRO A 58 7.67 0.78 11.61
C PRO A 58 8.88 0.31 10.80
N ASP A 59 8.70 -0.72 9.96
CA ASP A 59 9.75 -1.34 9.16
C ASP A 59 9.22 -2.03 7.89
N THR A 60 10.13 -2.38 6.97
CA THR A 60 9.80 -3.08 5.73
C THR A 60 9.25 -4.48 5.96
N ALA A 61 9.67 -5.17 7.03
CA ALA A 61 9.18 -6.51 7.35
C ALA A 61 7.68 -6.50 7.65
N THR A 62 7.17 -5.43 8.26
CA THR A 62 5.76 -5.20 8.54
C THR A 62 4.94 -5.09 7.25
N ILE A 63 5.42 -4.32 6.28
CA ILE A 63 4.77 -4.20 4.95
C ILE A 63 4.84 -5.51 4.16
N MET A 64 5.94 -6.25 4.25
CA MET A 64 6.04 -7.56 3.61
C MET A 64 4.99 -8.54 4.15
N ARG A 65 4.82 -8.60 5.49
CA ARG A 65 3.77 -9.43 6.11
C ARG A 65 2.37 -9.03 5.65
N VAL A 66 2.09 -7.73 5.66
CA VAL A 66 0.80 -7.19 5.18
C VAL A 66 0.55 -7.55 3.71
N SER A 67 1.57 -7.42 2.85
CA SER A 67 1.43 -7.70 1.42
C SER A 67 1.07 -9.17 1.18
N VAL A 68 1.71 -10.09 1.91
CA VAL A 68 1.40 -11.53 1.85
C VAL A 68 0.01 -11.82 2.41
N GLU A 69 -0.36 -11.24 3.55
CA GLU A 69 -1.66 -11.43 4.18
C GLU A 69 -2.83 -10.94 3.30
N LEU A 70 -2.67 -9.78 2.65
CA LEU A 70 -3.70 -9.27 1.74
C LEU A 70 -3.79 -10.11 0.46
N GLY A 71 -2.65 -10.53 -0.09
CA GLY A 71 -2.59 -11.36 -1.31
C GLY A 71 -3.10 -12.79 -1.10
N SER A 72 -2.90 -13.37 0.09
CA SER A 72 -3.29 -14.76 0.40
C SER A 72 -4.80 -14.98 0.35
N ARG A 73 -5.59 -13.91 0.52
CA ARG A 73 -7.05 -13.93 0.53
C ARG A 73 -7.67 -14.14 -0.84
N GLY A 74 -6.89 -14.04 -1.91
CA GLY A 74 -7.36 -14.26 -3.29
C GLY A 74 -8.27 -13.16 -3.86
N THR A 75 -8.70 -12.18 -3.05
CA THR A 75 -9.58 -11.10 -3.48
C THR A 75 -8.85 -9.94 -4.16
N MET A 76 -7.52 -9.85 -4.01
CA MET A 76 -6.72 -8.79 -4.61
C MET A 76 -5.27 -9.24 -4.83
N GLN A 77 -4.59 -8.58 -5.76
CA GLN A 77 -3.15 -8.59 -5.89
C GLN A 77 -2.60 -7.25 -5.43
N VAL A 78 -1.47 -7.26 -4.74
CA VAL A 78 -0.89 -6.08 -4.11
C VAL A 78 0.53 -5.86 -4.62
N THR A 79 0.85 -4.62 -4.98
CA THR A 79 2.20 -4.15 -5.25
C THR A 79 2.57 -3.10 -4.21
N SER A 80 3.59 -3.40 -3.41
CA SER A 80 4.06 -2.51 -2.35
C SER A 80 5.37 -1.83 -2.76
N LEU A 81 5.40 -0.51 -2.66
CA LEU A 81 6.52 0.34 -3.04
C LEU A 81 7.04 1.06 -1.80
N ALA A 82 8.33 0.94 -1.52
CA ALA A 82 8.98 1.83 -0.56
C ALA A 82 9.00 3.24 -1.15
N ALA A 83 8.59 4.23 -0.36
CA ALA A 83 8.54 5.62 -0.76
C ALA A 83 9.38 6.47 0.18
N MET A 84 9.85 7.60 -0.34
CA MET A 84 10.49 8.65 0.43
C MET A 84 9.81 9.98 0.09
N ASN A 85 9.87 10.94 1.01
CA ASN A 85 9.35 12.27 0.73
C ASN A 85 10.11 12.91 -0.42
N LEU A 86 9.41 13.73 -1.21
CA LEU A 86 9.98 14.39 -2.37
C LEU A 86 11.15 15.32 -1.98
N GLU A 87 11.03 16.07 -0.88
CA GLU A 87 12.08 16.95 -0.39
C GLU A 87 13.35 16.17 0.00
N ASP A 88 13.20 15.04 0.71
CA ASP A 88 14.32 14.17 1.07
C ASP A 88 14.99 13.59 -0.19
N TYR A 89 14.21 13.20 -1.19
CA TYR A 89 14.72 12.73 -2.47
C TYR A 89 15.51 13.82 -3.21
N ILE A 90 14.97 15.04 -3.30
CA ILE A 90 15.64 16.18 -3.93
C ILE A 90 16.96 16.48 -3.21
N ALA A 91 16.95 16.53 -1.89
CA ALA A 91 18.16 16.78 -1.09
C ALA A 91 19.23 15.69 -1.30
N MET A 92 18.81 14.42 -1.35
CA MET A 92 19.71 13.29 -1.60
C MET A 92 20.36 13.37 -2.99
N VAL A 93 19.59 13.69 -4.03
CA VAL A 93 20.10 13.77 -5.41
C VAL A 93 20.92 15.03 -5.66
N ALA A 94 20.57 16.15 -5.02
CA ALA A 94 21.31 17.42 -5.13
C ALA A 94 22.66 17.39 -4.40
N SER A 95 22.84 16.47 -3.43
CA SER A 95 24.11 16.26 -2.77
C SER A 95 25.09 15.61 -3.76
N PRO A 96 26.22 16.26 -4.12
CA PRO A 96 27.18 15.69 -5.06
C PRO A 96 27.69 14.38 -4.45
N SER A 97 27.22 13.28 -5.01
CA SER A 97 27.62 11.95 -4.61
C SER A 97 29.10 11.83 -4.96
N SER A 98 29.96 11.76 -3.95
CA SER A 98 31.32 11.28 -4.09
C SER A 98 31.28 9.80 -4.46
N PHE A 99 30.94 9.52 -5.71
CA PHE A 99 31.28 8.26 -6.36
C PHE A 99 32.81 8.28 -6.52
N GLN A 100 33.52 7.74 -5.51
CA GLN A 100 34.85 7.17 -5.68
C GLN A 100 34.71 5.67 -5.94
#